data_AF-X0JQY0-F1
#
_entry.id   AF-X0JQY0-F1
#
_cell.length_a   1.000
_cell.length_b   1.000
_cell.length_c   1.000
_cell.angle_alpha   90.00
_cell.angle_beta   90.00
_cell.angle_gamma   90.00
#
_symmetry.space_group_name_H-M   'P 1'
#
loop_
_entity.id
_entity.type
_entity.pdbx_description
1 polymer ?
#
loop_
_entity_poly.entity_id
_entity_poly.type
_entity_poly.pdbx_seq_one_letter_code
_entity_poly.pdbx_strand_id
1 'polypeptide(L)'
;MASESRLYTFSGESKDHLRKFRLTTSRAKDPQAVIYLIDKNTYEIRQDEDKTVYTSLEEIGDDLPDHAPRFILLSYPLTMGDGRLSVPYVLIFYLPVTCNAEIRMLYAGAKELMRNTAEVGRIIDIESAEDLEEIPDKLKSE
;
A
#
# COMPACT_ATOMS: atom_id res chain seq x y z
N MET A 1 16.43 -12.21 -9.06
CA MET A 1 15.15 -11.66 -8.54
C MET A 1 13.93 -12.02 -9.40
N ALA A 2 14.05 -12.34 -10.71
CA ALA A 2 12.90 -12.68 -11.57
C ALA A 2 12.19 -14.03 -11.27
N SER A 3 12.66 -14.81 -10.28
CA SER A 3 12.12 -16.14 -9.98
C SER A 3 11.06 -16.13 -8.86
N GLU A 4 11.11 -15.18 -7.93
CA GLU A 4 10.19 -15.14 -6.78
C GLU A 4 8.84 -14.51 -7.14
N SER A 5 8.81 -13.56 -8.08
CA SER A 5 7.57 -12.91 -8.53
C SER A 5 6.60 -13.84 -9.25
N ARG A 6 7.06 -15.01 -9.73
CA ARG A 6 6.22 -16.02 -10.42
C ARG A 6 5.31 -16.79 -9.46
N LEU A 7 5.58 -16.76 -8.17
CA LEU A 7 4.77 -17.42 -7.15
C LEU A 7 3.46 -16.66 -6.91
N TYR A 8 3.53 -15.33 -6.91
CA TYR A 8 2.42 -14.48 -6.51
C TYR A 8 1.51 -14.15 -7.69
N THR A 9 0.22 -14.05 -7.42
CA THR A 9 -0.78 -13.73 -8.45
C THR A 9 -1.71 -12.61 -8.00
N PHE A 10 -2.38 -12.01 -8.99
CA PHE A 10 -3.52 -11.15 -8.77
C PHE A 10 -4.65 -11.69 -9.64
N SER A 11 -5.85 -11.84 -9.07
CA SER A 11 -7.06 -12.06 -9.86
C SER A 11 -7.33 -10.90 -10.82
N GLY A 12 -8.15 -11.17 -11.85
CA GLY A 12 -8.62 -10.12 -12.77
C GLY A 12 -9.34 -8.99 -12.02
N GLU A 13 -10.13 -9.34 -11.01
CA GLU A 13 -10.83 -8.37 -10.17
C GLU A 13 -9.86 -7.46 -9.41
N SER A 14 -8.84 -8.03 -8.75
CA SER A 14 -7.82 -7.23 -8.04
C SER A 14 -7.09 -6.28 -8.99
N LYS A 15 -6.72 -6.74 -10.20
CA LYS A 15 -6.08 -5.88 -11.21
C LYS A 15 -6.99 -4.75 -11.67
N ASP A 16 -8.26 -5.04 -11.91
CA ASP A 16 -9.25 -4.02 -12.29
C ASP A 16 -9.47 -3.01 -11.17
N HIS A 17 -9.51 -3.46 -9.91
CA HIS A 17 -9.61 -2.57 -8.76
C HIS A 17 -8.38 -1.66 -8.65
N LEU A 18 -7.16 -2.20 -8.70
CA LEU A 18 -5.91 -1.42 -8.68
C LEU A 18 -5.91 -0.32 -9.75
N ARG A 19 -6.30 -0.68 -10.98
CA ARG A 19 -6.38 0.26 -12.10
C ARG A 19 -7.44 1.34 -11.84
N LYS A 20 -8.64 0.95 -11.40
CA LYS A 20 -9.73 1.90 -11.12
C LYS A 20 -9.33 2.85 -9.99
N PHE A 21 -8.86 2.32 -8.88
CA PHE A 21 -8.42 3.08 -7.70
C PHE A 21 -7.44 4.18 -8.10
N ARG A 22 -6.32 3.83 -8.75
CA ARG A 22 -5.33 4.81 -9.22
C ARG A 22 -5.94 5.93 -10.09
N LEU A 23 -6.82 5.57 -11.02
CA LEU A 23 -7.41 6.54 -11.95
C LEU A 23 -8.43 7.45 -11.25
N THR A 24 -9.23 6.90 -10.34
CA THR A 24 -10.33 7.62 -9.68
C THR A 24 -9.88 8.48 -8.52
N THR A 25 -8.82 8.11 -7.80
CA THR A 25 -8.36 8.85 -6.61
C THR A 25 -7.43 10.02 -6.93
N SER A 26 -6.93 10.13 -8.16
CA SER A 26 -6.00 11.18 -8.62
C SER A 26 -6.48 12.62 -8.40
N ARG A 27 -7.77 12.82 -8.13
CA ARG A 27 -8.40 14.13 -7.87
C ARG A 27 -9.28 14.14 -6.62
N ALA A 28 -9.11 13.13 -5.75
CA ALA A 28 -9.82 13.09 -4.48
C ALA A 28 -9.44 14.31 -3.62
N LYS A 29 -10.38 14.77 -2.80
CA LYS A 29 -10.15 15.87 -1.86
C LYS A 29 -9.60 15.39 -0.53
N ASP A 30 -9.98 14.17 -0.17
CA ASP A 30 -9.57 13.48 1.05
C ASP A 30 -8.59 12.36 0.69
N PRO A 31 -7.74 11.93 1.63
CA PRO A 31 -6.93 10.73 1.47
C PRO A 31 -7.81 9.55 1.04
N GLN A 32 -7.27 8.70 0.17
CA GLN A 32 -7.91 7.45 -0.23
C GLN A 32 -6.88 6.36 -0.09
N ALA A 33 -7.19 5.33 0.68
CA ALA A 33 -6.29 4.21 0.88
C ALA A 33 -7.00 2.87 0.78
N VAL A 34 -6.24 1.84 0.38
CA VAL A 34 -6.70 0.45 0.39
C VAL A 34 -5.56 -0.47 0.83
N ILE A 35 -5.91 -1.49 1.62
CA ILE A 35 -4.97 -2.44 2.18
C ILE A 35 -5.03 -3.76 1.41
N TYR A 36 -3.88 -4.27 1.02
CA TYR A 36 -3.69 -5.56 0.37
C TYR A 36 -2.83 -6.48 1.25
N LEU A 37 -3.18 -7.77 1.21
CA LEU A 37 -2.50 -8.85 1.91
C LEU A 37 -2.17 -10.00 0.95
N ILE A 38 -1.28 -10.89 1.38
CA ILE A 38 -1.01 -12.14 0.68
C ILE A 38 -1.82 -13.26 1.34
N ASP A 39 -2.68 -13.92 0.57
CA ASP A 39 -3.30 -15.15 1.00
C ASP A 39 -2.24 -16.26 1.03
N LYS A 40 -1.94 -16.78 2.22
CA LYS A 40 -0.85 -17.75 2.40
C LYS A 40 -1.11 -19.11 1.74
N ASN A 41 -2.36 -19.42 1.41
CA ASN A 41 -2.72 -20.68 0.79
C ASN A 41 -2.61 -20.59 -0.74
N THR A 42 -3.05 -19.47 -1.31
CA THR A 42 -3.11 -19.29 -2.77
C THR A 42 -1.97 -18.45 -3.33
N TYR A 43 -1.22 -17.75 -2.48
CA TYR A 43 -0.25 -16.72 -2.84
C TYR A 43 -0.83 -15.59 -3.69
N GLU A 44 -2.16 -15.39 -3.62
CA GLU A 44 -2.82 -14.26 -4.25
C GLU A 44 -2.62 -13.00 -3.40
N ILE A 45 -2.28 -11.89 -4.05
CA ILE A 45 -2.30 -10.56 -3.46
C ILE A 45 -3.69 -9.96 -3.69
N ARG A 46 -4.44 -9.74 -2.60
CA ARG A 46 -5.84 -9.27 -2.64
C ARG A 46 -6.16 -8.39 -1.44
N GLN A 47 -7.27 -7.66 -1.53
CA GLN A 47 -7.89 -7.04 -0.35
C GLN A 47 -8.55 -8.11 0.52
N ASP A 48 -8.88 -7.73 1.75
CA ASP A 48 -9.85 -8.49 2.54
C ASP A 48 -11.24 -8.52 1.87
N GLU A 49 -12.18 -9.20 2.52
CA GLU A 49 -13.53 -9.39 2.00
C GLU A 49 -14.33 -8.07 1.99
N ASP A 50 -14.05 -7.18 2.94
CA ASP A 50 -14.76 -5.91 3.12
C ASP A 50 -14.35 -4.87 2.07
N LYS A 51 -13.14 -4.99 1.51
CA LYS A 51 -12.59 -4.09 0.47
C LYS A 51 -12.66 -2.62 0.89
N THR A 52 -12.41 -2.37 2.18
CA THR A 52 -12.52 -1.06 2.80
C THR A 52 -11.64 -0.04 2.07
N VAL A 53 -12.22 1.13 1.81
CA VAL A 53 -11.51 2.32 1.34
C VAL A 53 -11.41 3.29 2.51
N TYR A 54 -10.18 3.50 2.96
CA TYR A 54 -9.85 4.35 4.11
C TYR A 54 -9.77 5.80 3.67
N THR A 55 -10.24 6.71 4.53
CA THR A 55 -10.27 8.15 4.25
C THR A 55 -9.35 8.98 5.11
N SER A 56 -8.72 8.37 6.12
CA SER A 56 -7.70 8.99 6.95
C SER A 56 -6.55 8.01 7.25
N LEU A 57 -5.40 8.55 7.68
CA LEU A 57 -4.26 7.72 8.11
C LEU A 57 -4.51 7.03 9.45
N GLU A 58 -5.35 7.62 10.30
CA GLU A 58 -5.75 7.07 11.60
C GLU A 58 -6.56 5.78 11.40
N GLU A 59 -7.57 5.81 10.53
CA GLU A 59 -8.38 4.61 10.19
C GLU A 59 -7.51 3.47 9.63
N ILE A 60 -6.47 3.80 8.85
CA ILE A 60 -5.52 2.79 8.36
C ILE A 60 -4.76 2.18 9.54
N GLY A 61 -4.24 3.02 10.45
CA GLY A 61 -3.48 2.59 11.62
C GLY A 61 -4.28 1.66 12.53
N ASP A 62 -5.56 1.97 12.76
CA ASP A 62 -6.46 1.17 13.59
C ASP A 62 -6.71 -0.24 13.03
N ASP A 63 -6.75 -0.39 11.71
CA ASP A 63 -6.99 -1.67 11.03
C ASP A 63 -5.68 -2.41 10.65
N LEU A 64 -4.51 -1.81 10.91
CA LEU A 64 -3.22 -2.49 10.69
C LEU A 64 -2.96 -3.57 11.74
N PRO A 65 -2.55 -4.79 11.32
CA PRO A 65 -2.29 -5.86 12.26
C PRO A 65 -0.90 -5.76 12.90
N ASP A 66 -0.81 -5.96 14.21
CA ASP A 66 0.45 -5.84 14.98
C ASP A 66 1.59 -6.75 14.51
N HIS A 67 1.28 -7.90 13.88
CA HIS A 67 2.22 -8.99 13.63
C HIS A 67 2.29 -9.43 12.16
N ALA A 68 1.64 -8.73 11.24
CA ALA A 68 1.58 -9.12 9.84
C ALA A 68 1.85 -7.95 8.90
N PRO A 69 2.66 -8.13 7.84
CA PRO A 69 2.91 -7.06 6.88
C PRO A 69 1.66 -6.75 6.05
N ARG A 70 1.61 -5.55 5.49
CA ARG A 70 0.56 -5.08 4.58
C ARG A 70 1.14 -4.22 3.46
N PHE A 71 0.49 -4.30 2.30
CA PHE A 71 0.70 -3.37 1.19
C PHE A 71 -0.43 -2.34 1.23
N ILE A 72 -0.13 -1.07 1.39
CA ILE A 72 -1.14 -0.02 1.48
C ILE A 72 -0.95 0.89 0.29
N LEU A 73 -1.95 0.98 -0.58
CA LEU A 73 -1.94 2.00 -1.62
C LEU A 73 -2.57 3.26 -1.06
N LEU A 74 -1.85 4.37 -1.18
CA LEU A 74 -2.29 5.66 -0.67
C LEU A 74 -2.27 6.69 -1.80
N SER A 75 -3.42 7.34 -1.98
CA SER A 75 -3.59 8.54 -2.78
C SER A 75 -3.86 9.69 -1.80
N TYR A 76 -2.90 10.59 -1.62
CA TYR A 76 -2.95 11.58 -0.54
C TYR A 76 -2.97 13.01 -1.09
N PRO A 77 -4.08 13.75 -1.01
CA PRO A 77 -4.11 15.16 -1.42
C PRO A 77 -3.30 16.02 -0.46
N LEU A 78 -2.33 16.77 -0.97
CA LEU A 78 -1.57 17.74 -0.18
C LEU A 78 -1.09 18.95 -0.99
N THR A 79 -0.86 20.04 -0.27
CA THR A 79 -0.16 21.21 -0.78
C THR A 79 1.34 21.03 -0.58
N MET A 80 2.10 21.04 -1.67
CA MET A 80 3.55 20.98 -1.68
C MET A 80 4.17 22.27 -1.12
N GLY A 81 5.46 22.24 -0.79
CA GLY A 81 6.17 23.41 -0.22
C GLY A 81 6.18 24.65 -1.13
N ASP A 82 6.02 24.46 -2.44
CA ASP A 82 5.90 25.52 -3.45
C ASP A 82 4.47 26.06 -3.62
N GLY A 83 3.50 25.55 -2.85
CA GLY A 83 2.08 25.92 -2.93
C GLY A 83 1.28 25.14 -3.97
N ARG A 84 1.89 24.22 -4.73
CA ARG A 84 1.19 23.39 -5.71
C ARG A 84 0.34 22.33 -5.01
N LEU A 85 -0.92 22.22 -5.43
CA LEU A 85 -1.76 21.07 -5.06
C LEU A 85 -1.31 19.83 -5.83
N SER A 86 -1.11 18.74 -5.10
CA SER A 86 -0.74 17.44 -5.68
C SER A 86 -1.48 16.33 -4.95
N VAL A 87 -1.61 15.18 -5.62
CA VAL A 87 -2.16 13.96 -5.02
C VAL A 87 -1.18 12.83 -5.30
N PRO A 88 -0.07 12.72 -4.53
CA PRO A 88 0.86 11.62 -4.71
C PRO A 88 0.17 10.28 -4.53
N TYR A 89 0.51 9.34 -5.41
CA TYR A 89 0.05 7.97 -5.38
C TYR A 89 1.24 7.06 -5.06
N VAL A 90 1.23 6.50 -3.85
CA VAL A 90 2.36 5.75 -3.27
C VAL A 90 1.93 4.39 -2.76
N LEU A 91 2.92 3.51 -2.62
CA LEU A 91 2.78 2.23 -1.93
C LEU A 91 3.48 2.38 -0.59
N ILE A 92 2.73 2.27 0.50
CA ILE A 92 3.30 2.12 1.83
C ILE A 92 3.45 0.62 2.09
N PHE A 93 4.67 0.20 2.39
CA PHE A 93 4.99 -1.17 2.75
C PHE A 93 5.15 -1.24 4.26
N TYR A 94 4.08 -1.67 4.93
CA TYR A 94 4.07 -1.87 6.37
C TYR A 94 4.65 -3.24 6.71
N LEU A 95 5.72 -3.23 7.49
CA LEU A 95 6.44 -4.43 7.92
C LEU A 95 6.73 -4.35 9.42
N PRO A 96 5.80 -4.82 10.29
CA PRO A 96 5.97 -4.68 11.72
C PRO A 96 7.23 -5.41 12.20
N VAL A 97 7.94 -4.82 13.17
CA VAL A 97 9.16 -5.40 13.74
C VAL A 97 8.92 -6.78 14.35
N THR A 98 7.70 -7.03 14.82
CA THR A 98 7.27 -8.30 15.42
C THR A 98 6.95 -9.39 14.38
N CYS A 99 6.91 -9.04 13.08
CA CYS A 99 6.66 -10.00 12.01
C CYS A 99 7.75 -11.06 11.96
N ASN A 100 7.33 -12.33 11.89
CA ASN A 100 8.26 -13.46 11.76
C ASN A 100 9.04 -13.43 10.42
N ALA A 101 10.16 -14.14 10.37
CA ALA A 101 11.08 -14.10 9.23
C ALA A 101 10.46 -14.68 7.94
N GLU A 102 9.65 -15.73 8.04
CA GLU A 102 9.02 -16.39 6.89
C GLU A 102 8.05 -15.45 6.17
N ILE A 103 7.14 -14.82 6.91
CA ILE A 103 6.17 -13.87 6.36
C ILE A 103 6.88 -12.62 5.85
N ARG A 104 7.94 -12.17 6.53
CA ARG A 104 8.78 -11.05 6.08
C ARG A 104 9.38 -11.32 4.70
N MET A 105 9.96 -12.51 4.51
CA MET A 105 10.50 -12.93 3.21
C MET A 105 9.41 -13.04 2.14
N LEU A 106 8.25 -13.60 2.49
CA LEU A 106 7.09 -13.72 1.60
C LEU A 106 6.66 -12.35 1.05
N TYR A 107 6.47 -11.37 1.92
CA TYR A 107 6.07 -10.03 1.51
C TYR A 107 7.18 -9.29 0.76
N ALA A 108 8.46 -9.46 1.15
CA ALA A 108 9.59 -8.87 0.43
C ALA A 108 9.65 -9.37 -1.03
N GLY A 109 9.41 -10.67 -1.27
CA GLY A 109 9.40 -11.23 -2.62
C GLY A 109 8.22 -10.75 -3.49
N ALA A 110 7.10 -10.38 -2.87
CA ALA A 110 5.91 -9.85 -3.55
C ALA A 110 5.94 -8.33 -3.80
N LYS A 111 6.77 -7.59 -3.04
CA LYS A 111 6.84 -6.12 -3.05
C LYS A 111 6.97 -5.53 -4.46
N GLU A 112 7.88 -6.07 -5.26
CA GLU A 112 8.13 -5.58 -6.61
C GLU A 112 6.97 -5.91 -7.58
N LEU A 113 6.33 -7.07 -7.42
CA LEU A 113 5.15 -7.41 -8.21
C LEU A 113 3.98 -6.47 -7.89
N MET A 114 3.74 -6.18 -6.60
CA MET A 114 2.72 -5.24 -6.15
C MET A 114 2.98 -3.85 -6.73
N ARG A 115 4.22 -3.34 -6.62
CA ARG A 115 4.62 -2.04 -7.19
C ARG A 115 4.29 -1.93 -8.68
N ASN A 116 4.72 -2.92 -9.47
CA ASN A 116 4.55 -2.93 -10.91
C ASN A 116 3.08 -3.08 -11.31
N THR A 117 2.33 -3.93 -10.61
CA THR A 117 0.91 -4.18 -10.93
C THR A 117 0.03 -2.98 -10.56
N ALA A 118 0.34 -2.29 -9.46
CA ALA A 118 -0.36 -1.09 -9.04
C ALA A 118 0.08 0.18 -9.80
N GLU A 119 1.12 0.09 -10.64
CA GLU A 119 1.75 1.21 -11.37
C GLU A 119 2.15 2.37 -10.44
N VAL A 120 2.78 2.03 -9.32
CA VAL A 120 3.25 2.99 -8.32
C VAL A 120 4.70 3.40 -8.60
N GLY A 121 4.97 4.71 -8.60
CA GLY A 121 6.32 5.25 -8.79
C GLY A 121 7.19 5.26 -7.54
N ARG A 122 6.58 5.31 -6.35
CA ARG A 122 7.28 5.50 -5.06
C ARG A 122 6.79 4.52 -4.00
N ILE A 123 7.74 3.91 -3.29
CA ILE A 123 7.48 3.08 -2.12
C ILE A 123 7.99 3.78 -0.86
N ILE A 124 7.21 3.72 0.22
CA ILE A 124 7.59 4.17 1.55
C ILE A 124 7.52 2.96 2.48
N ASP A 125 8.63 2.64 3.14
CA ASP A 125 8.69 1.54 4.10
C ASP A 125 8.40 2.09 5.50
N ILE A 126 7.54 1.41 6.26
CA ILE A 126 7.24 1.72 7.67
C ILE A 126 7.23 0.43 8.50
N GLU A 127 7.60 0.55 9.77
CA GLU A 127 7.74 -0.58 10.70
C GLU A 127 6.75 -0.51 11.87
N SER A 128 6.07 0.62 12.03
CA SER A 128 5.02 0.83 13.02
C SER A 128 3.81 1.52 12.39
N ALA A 129 2.64 1.41 13.03
CA ALA A 129 1.47 2.20 12.62
C ALA A 129 1.66 3.69 12.93
N GLU A 130 2.42 4.03 13.97
CA GLU A 130 2.76 5.41 14.36
C GLU A 130 3.53 6.14 13.25
N ASP A 131 4.35 5.41 12.47
CA ASP A 131 5.08 5.97 11.33
C ASP A 131 4.16 6.54 10.23
N LEU A 132 2.85 6.20 10.24
CA LEU A 132 1.86 6.79 9.34
C LEU A 132 1.74 8.30 9.53
N GLU A 133 1.93 8.81 10.75
CA GLU A 133 1.88 10.25 11.05
C GLU A 133 2.95 11.04 10.28
N GLU A 134 4.08 10.42 9.93
CA GLU A 134 5.17 11.04 9.19
C GLU A 134 4.95 11.05 7.67
N ILE A 135 3.95 10.31 7.17
CA ILE A 135 3.71 10.15 5.73
C ILE A 135 3.49 11.49 5.03
N PRO A 136 2.67 12.43 5.53
CA PRO A 136 2.48 13.72 4.89
C PRO A 136 3.80 14.49 4.68
N ASP A 137 4.74 14.39 5.61
CA ASP A 137 6.03 15.09 5.49
C ASP A 137 6.99 14.36 4.55
N LYS A 138 7.01 13.02 4.58
CA LYS A 138 7.73 12.21 3.58
C LYS A 138 7.22 12.51 2.16
N LEU A 139 5.93 12.76 1.98
CA LEU A 139 5.35 13.09 0.67
C LEU A 139 5.75 14.49 0.18
N LYS A 140 6.02 15.45 1.08
CA LYS A 140 6.44 16.81 0.73
C LYS A 140 7.93 16.94 0.40
N SER A 141 8.77 16.02 0.87
CA SER A 141 10.23 16.10 0.74
C SER A 141 10.75 15.78 -0.67
N GLU A 142 9.95 16.01 -1.71
CA GLU A 142 10.30 15.87 -3.15
C GLU A 142 10.42 17.22 -3.85
#